data_AF-A0A0V1PQX5-F1
#
_entry.id   AF-A0A0V1PQX5-F1
#
_cell.length_a   1.000
_cell.length_b   1.000
_cell.length_c   1.000
_cell.angle_alpha   90.00
_cell.angle_beta   90.00
_cell.angle_gamma   90.00
#
_symmetry.space_group_name_H-M   'P 1'
#
loop_
_entity.id
_entity.type
_entity.pdbx_description
1 polymer ?
#
loop_
_entity_poly.entity_id
_entity_poly.type
_entity_poly.pdbx_seq_one_letter_code
_entity_poly.pdbx_strand_id
1 'polypeptide(L)'
;MLLSANNIPPVDGSTKAHDVRETSTQNGGENDEQDLAEKLGDAHLNILPKKKMIICLATMSLGLFISFVDQTGITIALPRVAKDLNAETTINWAGTSSLLANCVCQVLVGRFADIFGRKTVLLYSFFLLAVADLACGLARTGVQFFIFRACCGIANGGIQLLTNIIISDIVVLKKRAKYYGILSSSIGLANCTGPLILAGFIKSSTWRTFYYIMPAICFLVASTIYFVVSKNKKEKLDILTRREKFKKIDYLGFIFSSAGLILLLIPISGGGSTYKWS
;
A
#
# COMPACT_ATOMS: atom_id res chain seq x y z
N MET A 1 49.82 -65.61 54.57
CA MET A 1 49.32 -65.22 53.24
C MET A 1 50.36 -64.27 52.65
N LEU A 2 50.96 -64.65 51.52
CA LEU A 2 52.22 -64.20 50.88
C LEU A 2 52.34 -62.66 50.76
N LEU A 3 53.46 -62.02 51.21
CA LEU A 3 54.64 -61.53 50.44
C LEU A 3 54.27 -60.56 49.29
N SER A 4 54.96 -59.48 48.91
CA SER A 4 56.19 -58.74 49.27
C SER A 4 56.36 -57.67 48.16
N ALA A 5 57.08 -56.59 48.42
CA ALA A 5 58.09 -55.97 47.54
C ALA A 5 57.97 -54.45 47.25
N ASN A 6 59.04 -53.78 47.70
CA ASN A 6 59.59 -52.47 47.35
C ASN A 6 59.53 -52.09 45.86
N ASN A 7 59.42 -50.78 45.56
CA ASN A 7 60.55 -49.96 45.09
C ASN A 7 60.12 -48.52 44.75
N ILE A 8 60.87 -47.54 45.28
CA ILE A 8 60.93 -46.15 44.79
C ILE A 8 62.41 -45.90 44.42
N PRO A 9 62.73 -45.21 43.32
CA PRO A 9 63.46 -43.93 43.42
C PRO A 9 63.09 -42.95 42.26
N PRO A 10 63.76 -41.78 42.08
CA PRO A 10 63.56 -40.55 42.84
C PRO A 10 63.32 -39.29 41.94
N VAL A 11 63.38 -38.12 42.57
CA VAL A 11 63.04 -36.75 42.13
C VAL A 11 64.07 -36.10 41.16
N ASP A 12 63.56 -35.26 40.24
CA ASP A 12 64.01 -33.90 39.85
C ASP A 12 64.31 -33.60 38.36
N GLY A 13 63.98 -32.37 37.93
CA GLY A 13 64.64 -31.68 36.80
C GLY A 13 63.81 -31.33 35.55
N SER A 14 63.23 -30.12 35.54
CA SER A 14 62.89 -29.20 34.40
C SER A 14 62.71 -29.73 32.96
N THR A 15 61.65 -29.28 32.25
CA THR A 15 61.75 -28.34 31.10
C THR A 15 60.38 -28.13 30.42
N LYS A 16 59.88 -26.89 30.58
CA LYS A 16 59.08 -26.03 29.68
C LYS A 16 57.88 -26.59 28.90
N ALA A 17 56.75 -25.96 29.20
CA ALA A 17 55.58 -25.76 28.36
C ALA A 17 55.92 -25.37 26.91
N HIS A 18 55.15 -25.92 25.97
CA HIS A 18 54.72 -25.23 24.75
C HIS A 18 53.43 -25.91 24.25
N ASP A 19 52.31 -25.49 24.86
CA ASP A 19 51.22 -24.81 24.16
C ASP A 19 50.95 -25.22 22.70
N VAL A 20 50.29 -26.36 22.48
CA VAL A 20 49.68 -26.72 21.18
C VAL A 20 48.41 -27.55 21.42
N ARG A 21 47.38 -26.99 22.09
CA ARG A 21 46.06 -27.66 22.07
C ARG A 21 44.80 -26.85 22.40
N GLU A 22 44.72 -25.55 22.10
CA GLU A 22 43.44 -24.83 22.30
C GLU A 22 42.95 -23.92 21.16
N THR A 23 43.67 -23.74 20.05
CA THR A 23 43.28 -22.69 19.07
C THR A 23 42.43 -23.16 17.88
N SER A 24 42.08 -24.44 17.76
CA SER A 24 41.47 -24.96 16.51
C SER A 24 39.96 -25.21 16.54
N THR A 25 39.28 -25.09 17.69
CA THR A 25 37.88 -25.56 17.81
C THR A 25 36.85 -24.46 18.12
N GLN A 26 37.26 -23.23 18.43
CA GLN A 26 36.32 -22.15 18.74
C GLN A 26 35.97 -21.26 17.53
N ASN A 27 36.84 -21.13 16.52
CA ASN A 27 36.58 -20.25 15.37
C ASN A 27 35.65 -20.83 14.29
N GLY A 28 35.38 -22.15 14.32
CA GLY A 28 34.46 -22.79 13.36
C GLY A 28 32.99 -22.63 13.74
N GLY A 29 32.68 -22.77 15.04
CA GLY A 29 31.30 -22.74 15.54
C GLY A 29 30.64 -21.36 15.50
N GLU A 30 31.38 -20.29 15.82
CA GLU A 30 30.83 -18.92 15.77
C GLU A 30 30.55 -18.45 14.33
N ASN A 31 31.39 -18.82 13.37
CA ASN A 31 31.18 -18.51 11.96
C ASN A 31 30.01 -19.33 11.37
N ASP A 32 29.86 -20.59 11.76
CA ASP A 32 28.73 -21.43 11.33
C ASP A 32 27.41 -20.98 11.98
N GLU A 33 27.39 -20.56 13.25
CA GLU A 33 26.20 -20.00 13.90
C GLU A 33 25.82 -18.63 13.32
N GLN A 34 26.79 -17.78 12.98
CA GLN A 34 26.52 -16.50 12.32
C GLN A 34 26.04 -16.68 10.88
N ASP A 35 26.66 -17.56 10.09
CA ASP A 35 26.22 -17.89 8.73
C ASP A 35 24.86 -18.61 8.74
N LEU A 36 24.59 -19.45 9.75
CA LEU A 36 23.28 -20.07 9.95
C LEU A 36 22.23 -19.05 10.42
N ALA A 37 22.56 -18.10 11.30
CA ALA A 37 21.68 -17.01 11.71
C ALA A 37 21.42 -16.02 10.57
N GLU A 38 22.41 -15.78 9.71
CA GLU A 38 22.28 -14.98 8.48
C GLU A 38 21.43 -15.71 7.44
N LYS A 39 21.67 -17.01 7.21
CA LYS A 39 20.85 -17.85 6.33
C LYS A 39 19.42 -18.06 6.85
N LEU A 40 19.23 -18.21 8.16
CA LEU A 40 17.91 -18.29 8.80
C LEU A 40 17.20 -16.94 8.76
N GLY A 41 17.95 -15.85 8.95
CA GLY A 41 17.49 -14.48 8.72
C GLY A 41 16.99 -14.36 7.29
N ASP A 42 17.85 -14.60 6.31
CA ASP A 42 17.55 -14.51 4.88
C ASP A 42 16.44 -15.47 4.42
N ALA A 43 16.34 -16.66 5.01
CA ALA A 43 15.25 -17.60 4.77
C ALA A 43 13.89 -17.08 5.28
N HIS A 44 13.87 -16.40 6.43
CA HIS A 44 12.69 -15.69 6.93
C HIS A 44 12.37 -14.41 6.12
N LEU A 45 13.39 -13.83 5.47
CA LEU A 45 13.29 -12.63 4.66
C LEU A 45 12.78 -12.87 3.22
N ASN A 46 12.90 -14.10 2.70
CA ASN A 46 12.54 -14.45 1.33
C ASN A 46 11.13 -15.08 1.27
N ILE A 47 10.14 -14.33 1.77
CA ILE A 47 8.73 -14.75 1.90
C ILE A 47 8.12 -15.10 0.53
N LEU A 48 8.67 -14.56 -0.57
CA LEU A 48 8.26 -14.83 -1.94
C LEU A 48 9.47 -14.94 -2.90
N PRO A 49 9.40 -15.80 -3.94
CA PRO A 49 10.40 -15.87 -4.99
C PRO A 49 10.65 -14.48 -5.61
N LYS A 50 11.92 -14.10 -5.81
CA LYS A 50 12.32 -12.77 -6.34
C LYS A 50 11.53 -12.35 -7.59
N LYS A 51 11.27 -13.28 -8.52
CA LYS A 51 10.45 -13.03 -9.72
C LYS A 51 9.02 -12.61 -9.38
N LYS A 52 8.35 -13.32 -8.46
CA LYS A 52 6.97 -13.01 -8.04
C LYS A 52 6.89 -11.67 -7.31
N MET A 53 7.90 -11.36 -6.49
CA MET A 53 8.00 -10.08 -5.80
C MET A 53 8.15 -8.90 -6.78
N ILE A 54 9.00 -9.02 -7.80
CA ILE A 54 9.18 -7.96 -8.82
C ILE A 54 7.88 -7.75 -9.61
N ILE A 55 7.22 -8.82 -10.03
CA ILE A 55 5.96 -8.71 -10.78
C ILE A 55 4.85 -8.10 -9.90
N CYS A 56 4.77 -8.48 -8.62
CA CYS A 56 3.85 -7.88 -7.67
C CYS A 56 4.13 -6.38 -7.49
N LEU A 57 5.39 -6.01 -7.28
CA LEU A 57 5.81 -4.60 -7.16
C LEU A 57 5.43 -3.80 -8.40
N ALA A 58 5.77 -4.30 -9.60
CA ALA A 58 5.45 -3.62 -10.85
C ALA A 58 3.95 -3.43 -11.04
N THR A 59 3.15 -4.44 -10.69
CA THR A 59 1.69 -4.38 -10.78
C THR A 59 1.09 -3.38 -9.78
N MET A 60 1.61 -3.37 -8.55
CA MET A 60 1.22 -2.42 -7.51
C MET A 60 1.62 -0.98 -7.88
N SER A 61 2.83 -0.78 -8.41
CA SER A 61 3.30 0.51 -8.93
C SER A 61 2.41 1.01 -10.06
N LEU A 62 2.02 0.14 -11.00
CA LEU A 62 1.09 0.50 -12.08
C LEU A 62 -0.29 0.87 -11.54
N GLY A 63 -0.78 0.13 -10.55
CA GLY A 63 -2.05 0.44 -9.87
C GLY A 63 -2.07 1.81 -9.20
N LEU A 64 -1.02 2.12 -8.44
CA LEU A 64 -0.84 3.45 -7.86
C LEU A 64 -0.68 4.52 -8.94
N PHE A 65 0.08 4.24 -10.00
CA PHE A 65 0.30 5.19 -11.08
C PHE A 65 -1.05 5.63 -11.69
N ILE A 66 -1.92 4.69 -12.03
CA ILE A 66 -3.26 5.00 -12.57
C ILE A 66 -4.14 5.74 -11.55
N SER A 67 -4.13 5.31 -10.29
CA SER A 67 -4.88 5.98 -9.21
C SER A 67 -4.47 7.46 -9.02
N PHE A 68 -3.17 7.74 -9.08
CA PHE A 68 -2.66 9.12 -8.97
C PHE A 68 -2.87 9.94 -10.25
N VAL A 69 -2.84 9.30 -11.43
CA VAL A 69 -3.22 9.94 -12.71
C VAL A 69 -4.68 10.41 -12.67
N ASP A 70 -5.61 9.59 -12.18
CA ASP A 70 -7.01 10.02 -11.97
C ASP A 70 -7.09 11.17 -10.95
N GLN A 71 -6.44 10.99 -9.79
CA GLN A 71 -6.51 11.97 -8.71
C GLN A 71 -6.03 13.36 -9.12
N THR A 72 -4.91 13.44 -9.86
CA THR A 72 -4.29 14.70 -10.25
C THR A 72 -4.70 15.22 -11.62
N GLY A 73 -5.22 14.35 -12.48
CA GLY A 73 -5.56 14.68 -13.87
C GLY A 73 -6.44 15.93 -13.96
N ILE A 74 -7.51 15.98 -13.16
CA ILE A 74 -8.53 17.05 -13.20
C ILE A 74 -7.98 18.47 -13.01
N THR A 75 -6.84 18.65 -12.36
CA THR A 75 -6.33 19.95 -11.89
C THR A 75 -6.26 21.03 -12.98
N ILE A 76 -5.87 20.67 -14.20
CA ILE A 76 -5.78 21.60 -15.34
C ILE A 76 -7.16 21.89 -15.96
N ALA A 77 -8.11 20.96 -15.85
CA ALA A 77 -9.45 21.12 -16.41
C ALA A 77 -10.43 21.87 -15.51
N LEU A 78 -10.09 22.11 -14.23
CA LEU A 78 -11.03 22.68 -13.25
C LEU A 78 -11.77 23.93 -13.77
N PRO A 79 -11.12 24.95 -14.37
CA PRO A 79 -11.85 26.12 -14.88
C PRO A 79 -12.82 25.77 -16.03
N ARG A 80 -12.44 24.83 -16.89
CA ARG A 80 -13.28 24.36 -18.01
C ARG A 80 -14.51 23.59 -17.49
N VAL A 81 -14.30 22.72 -16.51
CA VAL A 81 -15.35 21.95 -15.84
C VAL A 81 -16.31 22.89 -15.11
N ALA A 82 -15.77 23.91 -14.44
CA ALA A 82 -16.58 24.90 -13.73
C ALA A 82 -17.54 25.64 -14.66
N LYS A 83 -17.06 26.05 -15.83
CA LYS A 83 -17.87 26.71 -16.85
C LYS A 83 -18.91 25.77 -17.47
N ASP A 84 -18.52 24.53 -17.78
CA ASP A 84 -19.41 23.53 -18.40
C ASP A 84 -20.57 23.10 -17.46
N LEU A 85 -20.31 23.08 -16.15
CA LEU A 85 -21.28 22.66 -15.12
C LEU A 85 -21.94 23.82 -14.36
N ASN A 86 -21.72 25.07 -14.78
CA ASN A 86 -22.18 26.29 -14.09
C ASN A 86 -21.82 26.30 -12.59
N ALA A 87 -20.59 25.90 -12.26
CA ALA A 87 -20.09 25.69 -10.90
C ALA A 87 -18.84 26.55 -10.57
N GLU A 88 -18.66 27.69 -11.24
CA GLU A 88 -17.49 28.56 -11.12
C GLU A 88 -17.16 28.98 -9.68
N THR A 89 -18.18 29.27 -8.88
CA THR A 89 -18.01 29.68 -7.47
C THR A 89 -17.75 28.51 -6.51
N THR A 90 -18.07 27.28 -6.90
CA THR A 90 -18.01 26.10 -6.03
C THR A 90 -17.00 25.05 -6.50
N ILE A 91 -16.27 25.30 -7.60
CA ILE A 91 -15.37 24.33 -8.22
C ILE A 91 -14.28 23.78 -7.30
N ASN A 92 -13.87 24.53 -6.27
CA ASN A 92 -12.92 24.06 -5.25
C ASN A 92 -13.39 22.74 -4.59
N TRP A 93 -14.71 22.53 -4.48
CA TRP A 93 -15.28 21.29 -3.96
C TRP A 93 -14.95 20.05 -4.79
N ALA A 94 -14.59 20.17 -6.07
CA ALA A 94 -14.18 19.05 -6.90
C ALA A 94 -12.88 18.39 -6.43
N GLY A 95 -11.93 19.17 -5.91
CA GLY A 95 -10.69 18.66 -5.31
C GLY A 95 -10.89 18.27 -3.85
N THR A 96 -11.52 19.15 -3.06
CA THR A 96 -11.78 18.94 -1.63
C THR A 96 -12.56 17.67 -1.35
N SER A 97 -13.66 17.42 -2.06
CA SER A 97 -14.51 16.24 -1.83
C SER A 97 -13.75 14.93 -2.05
N SER A 98 -12.93 14.85 -3.10
CA SER A 98 -12.08 13.69 -3.36
C SER A 98 -11.02 13.48 -2.29
N LEU A 99 -10.32 14.54 -1.87
CA LEU A 99 -9.27 14.44 -0.85
C LEU A 99 -9.84 14.06 0.51
N LEU A 100 -10.97 14.66 0.89
CA LEU A 100 -11.70 14.35 2.11
C LEU A 100 -12.10 12.87 2.13
N ALA A 101 -12.77 12.41 1.07
CA ALA A 101 -13.21 11.03 0.97
C ALA A 101 -12.04 10.04 0.94
N ASN A 102 -10.92 10.41 0.29
CA ASN A 102 -9.68 9.64 0.29
C ASN A 102 -9.14 9.44 1.72
N CYS A 103 -8.98 10.53 2.49
CA CYS A 103 -8.49 10.45 3.87
C CYS A 103 -9.39 9.60 4.77
N VAL A 104 -10.71 9.79 4.69
CA VAL A 104 -11.69 8.97 5.45
C VAL A 104 -11.55 7.50 5.08
N CYS A 105 -11.51 7.20 3.78
CA CYS A 105 -11.46 5.84 3.30
C CYS A 105 -10.17 5.10 3.71
N GLN A 106 -9.02 5.79 3.71
CA GLN A 106 -7.74 5.20 4.14
C GLN A 106 -7.79 4.68 5.59
N VAL A 107 -8.53 5.32 6.49
CA VAL A 107 -8.67 4.83 7.87
C VAL A 107 -9.55 3.56 7.92
N LEU A 108 -10.61 3.54 7.11
CA LEU A 108 -11.64 2.52 7.17
C LEU A 108 -11.23 1.22 6.48
N VAL A 109 -10.59 1.33 5.32
CA VAL A 109 -10.32 0.21 4.42
C VAL A 109 -9.35 -0.82 5.01
N GLY A 110 -8.49 -0.44 5.97
CA GLY A 110 -7.57 -1.36 6.64
C GLY A 110 -8.32 -2.53 7.31
N ARG A 111 -9.42 -2.24 8.01
CA ARG A 111 -10.26 -3.26 8.64
C ARG A 111 -11.02 -4.12 7.62
N PHE A 112 -11.47 -3.53 6.53
CA PHE A 112 -12.12 -4.29 5.45
C PHE A 112 -11.15 -5.26 4.77
N ALA A 113 -9.91 -4.83 4.54
CA ALA A 113 -8.86 -5.65 3.96
C ALA A 113 -8.50 -6.85 4.84
N ASP A 114 -8.49 -6.66 6.17
CA ASP A 114 -8.28 -7.74 7.13
C ASP A 114 -9.38 -8.82 7.04
N ILE A 115 -10.63 -8.43 6.78
CA ILE A 115 -11.80 -9.33 6.82
C ILE A 115 -12.07 -10.05 5.48
N PHE A 116 -12.03 -9.30 4.38
CA PHE A 116 -12.53 -9.74 3.07
C PHE A 116 -11.45 -10.22 2.11
N GLY A 117 -10.17 -10.03 2.43
CA GLY A 117 -9.12 -10.23 1.44
C GLY A 117 -8.51 -8.92 1.00
N ARG A 118 -7.21 -8.75 1.21
CA ARG A 118 -6.46 -7.63 0.60
C ARG A 118 -6.66 -7.57 -0.92
N LYS A 119 -6.54 -8.71 -1.61
CA LYS A 119 -6.75 -8.78 -3.07
C LYS A 119 -8.17 -8.41 -3.47
N THR A 120 -9.16 -8.97 -2.76
CA THR A 120 -10.59 -8.76 -3.06
C THR A 120 -10.98 -7.29 -2.91
N VAL A 121 -10.58 -6.68 -1.79
CA VAL A 121 -10.87 -5.27 -1.50
C VAL A 121 -10.11 -4.33 -2.47
N LEU A 122 -8.92 -4.71 -2.93
CA LEU A 122 -8.19 -3.95 -3.95
C LEU A 122 -8.96 -3.94 -5.27
N LEU A 123 -9.44 -5.10 -5.72
CA LEU A 123 -10.22 -5.22 -6.97
C LEU A 123 -11.55 -4.46 -6.89
N TYR A 124 -12.23 -4.50 -5.74
CA TYR A 124 -13.42 -3.68 -5.52
C TYR A 124 -13.12 -2.18 -5.56
N SER A 125 -11.98 -1.75 -5.03
CA SER A 125 -11.56 -0.35 -5.11
C SER A 125 -11.34 0.09 -6.57
N PHE A 126 -10.69 -0.74 -7.40
CA PHE A 126 -10.55 -0.44 -8.85
C PHE A 126 -11.89 -0.42 -9.58
N PHE A 127 -12.79 -1.35 -9.25
CA PHE A 127 -14.14 -1.36 -9.82
C PHE A 127 -14.92 -0.10 -9.44
N LEU A 128 -14.85 0.31 -8.16
CA LEU A 128 -15.48 1.54 -7.68
C LEU A 128 -14.90 2.77 -8.37
N LEU A 129 -13.58 2.82 -8.57
CA LEU A 129 -12.93 3.91 -9.30
C LEU A 129 -13.47 4.00 -10.74
N ALA A 130 -13.51 2.88 -11.46
CA ALA A 130 -14.01 2.84 -12.83
C ALA A 130 -15.46 3.31 -12.95
N VAL A 131 -16.33 2.91 -12.01
CA VAL A 131 -17.74 3.34 -12.00
C VAL A 131 -17.86 4.83 -11.64
N ALA A 132 -17.08 5.29 -10.65
CA ALA A 132 -17.10 6.69 -10.22
C ALA A 132 -16.57 7.64 -11.32
N ASP A 133 -15.53 7.23 -12.05
CA ASP A 133 -14.98 7.98 -13.18
C ASP A 133 -15.99 8.07 -14.32
N LEU A 134 -16.65 6.96 -14.66
CA LEU A 134 -17.72 6.97 -15.67
C LEU A 134 -18.86 7.90 -15.25
N ALA A 135 -19.24 7.89 -13.97
CA ALA A 135 -20.25 8.78 -13.43
C ALA A 135 -19.81 10.26 -13.51
N CYS A 136 -18.54 10.56 -13.23
CA CYS A 136 -17.95 11.90 -13.42
C CYS A 136 -18.07 12.37 -14.88
N GLY A 137 -17.79 11.49 -15.84
CA GLY A 137 -17.94 11.77 -17.27
C GLY A 137 -19.39 12.08 -17.69
N LEU A 138 -20.38 11.54 -16.99
CA LEU A 138 -21.82 11.72 -17.23
C LEU A 138 -22.45 12.86 -16.39
N ALA A 139 -21.69 13.50 -15.50
CA ALA A 139 -22.23 14.50 -14.59
C ALA A 139 -22.80 15.73 -15.34
N ARG A 140 -24.00 16.18 -14.95
CA ARG A 140 -24.68 17.34 -15.58
C ARG A 140 -24.65 18.60 -14.72
N THR A 141 -24.36 18.47 -13.43
CA THR A 141 -24.30 19.59 -12.49
C THR A 141 -23.03 19.53 -11.64
N GLY A 142 -22.57 20.67 -11.14
CA GLY A 142 -21.40 20.74 -10.25
C GLY A 142 -21.54 19.87 -9.00
N VAL A 143 -22.71 19.92 -8.35
CA VAL A 143 -22.98 19.11 -7.13
C VAL A 143 -22.89 17.62 -7.43
N GLN A 144 -23.50 17.16 -8.52
CA GLN A 144 -23.42 15.75 -8.93
C GLN A 144 -21.96 15.34 -9.19
N PHE A 145 -21.19 16.21 -9.85
CA PHE A 145 -19.78 16.00 -10.09
C PHE A 145 -18.97 15.90 -8.79
N PHE A 146 -19.22 16.75 -7.79
CA PHE A 146 -18.53 16.69 -6.50
C PHE A 146 -18.83 15.40 -5.73
N ILE A 147 -20.07 14.90 -5.80
CA ILE A 147 -20.44 13.61 -5.19
C ILE A 147 -19.68 12.46 -5.85
N PHE A 148 -19.63 12.43 -7.18
CA PHE A 148 -18.88 11.40 -7.90
C PHE A 148 -17.37 11.50 -7.65
N ARG A 149 -16.84 12.72 -7.54
CA ARG A 149 -15.46 12.97 -7.12
C ARG A 149 -15.17 12.48 -5.70
N ALA A 150 -16.12 12.59 -4.77
CA ALA A 150 -16.01 11.95 -3.47
C ALA A 150 -15.91 10.42 -3.61
N CYS A 151 -16.73 9.79 -4.46
CA CYS A 151 -16.64 8.36 -4.75
C CYS A 151 -15.28 7.95 -5.35
N CYS A 152 -14.71 8.73 -6.28
CA CYS A 152 -13.35 8.53 -6.78
C CYS A 152 -12.32 8.63 -5.64
N GLY A 153 -12.53 9.57 -4.71
CA GLY A 153 -11.71 9.72 -3.49
C GLY A 153 -11.71 8.46 -2.63
N ILE A 154 -12.89 7.89 -2.36
CA ILE A 154 -13.04 6.62 -1.64
C ILE A 154 -12.24 5.51 -2.35
N ALA A 155 -12.41 5.37 -3.66
CA ALA A 155 -11.74 4.33 -4.42
C ALA A 155 -10.20 4.49 -4.41
N ASN A 156 -9.72 5.71 -4.65
CA ASN A 156 -8.29 6.04 -4.64
C ASN A 156 -7.67 5.79 -3.25
N GLY A 157 -8.36 6.13 -2.17
CA GLY A 157 -7.87 5.87 -0.81
C GLY A 157 -7.75 4.38 -0.48
N GLY A 158 -8.71 3.58 -0.94
CA GLY A 158 -8.62 2.13 -0.84
C GLY A 158 -7.43 1.56 -1.60
N ILE A 159 -7.21 2.00 -2.85
CA ILE A 159 -6.08 1.54 -3.68
C ILE A 159 -4.74 1.92 -3.02
N GLN A 160 -4.60 3.17 -2.57
CA GLN A 160 -3.38 3.67 -1.96
C GLN A 160 -3.02 2.91 -0.69
N LEU A 161 -3.99 2.76 0.22
CA LEU A 161 -3.77 2.04 1.47
C LEU A 161 -3.44 0.56 1.21
N LEU A 162 -4.23 -0.14 0.40
CA LEU A 162 -4.02 -1.57 0.17
C LEU A 162 -2.71 -1.86 -0.53
N THR A 163 -2.30 -1.00 -1.46
CA THR A 163 -1.01 -1.16 -2.12
C THR A 163 0.13 -1.07 -1.10
N ASN A 164 0.10 -0.07 -0.21
CA ASN A 164 1.08 0.08 0.85
C ASN A 164 1.08 -1.11 1.83
N ILE A 165 -0.11 -1.61 2.18
CA ILE A 165 -0.31 -2.78 3.04
C ILE A 165 0.26 -4.05 2.39
N ILE A 166 -0.04 -4.31 1.10
CA ILE A 166 0.46 -5.48 0.35
C ILE A 166 1.99 -5.46 0.26
N ILE A 167 2.58 -4.30 -0.05
CA ILE A 167 4.03 -4.17 -0.15
C ILE A 167 4.69 -4.38 1.22
N SER A 168 4.10 -3.83 2.28
CA SER A 168 4.60 -4.02 3.64
C SER A 168 4.59 -5.50 4.08
N ASP A 169 3.65 -6.30 3.61
CA ASP A 169 3.58 -7.73 3.93
C ASP A 169 4.61 -8.58 3.19
N ILE A 170 4.97 -8.22 1.96
CA ILE A 170 5.90 -8.99 1.15
C ILE A 170 7.36 -8.54 1.32
N VAL A 171 7.58 -7.33 1.83
CA VAL A 171 8.91 -6.73 1.96
C VAL A 171 9.35 -6.65 3.42
N VAL A 172 10.56 -7.17 3.65
CA VAL A 172 11.26 -7.07 4.93
C VAL A 172 11.52 -5.62 5.33
N LEU A 173 11.34 -5.32 6.61
CA LEU A 173 11.49 -3.99 7.21
C LEU A 173 12.78 -3.26 6.76
N LYS A 174 13.94 -3.93 6.79
CA LYS A 174 15.24 -3.35 6.36
C LYS A 174 15.27 -2.88 4.90
N LYS A 175 14.51 -3.52 4.01
CA LYS A 175 14.50 -3.20 2.58
C LYS A 175 13.31 -2.33 2.17
N ARG A 176 12.32 -2.09 3.06
CA ARG A 176 11.09 -1.34 2.75
C ARG A 176 11.37 0.02 2.11
N ALA A 177 12.36 0.76 2.59
CA ALA A 177 12.73 2.07 2.04
C ALA A 177 13.00 2.01 0.52
N LYS A 178 13.72 0.98 0.04
CA LYS A 178 14.02 0.82 -1.39
C LYS A 178 12.77 0.61 -2.23
N TYR A 179 11.84 -0.23 -1.76
CA TYR A 179 10.60 -0.53 -2.50
C TYR A 179 9.60 0.63 -2.44
N TYR A 180 9.49 1.30 -1.30
CA TYR A 180 8.73 2.54 -1.17
C TYR A 180 9.30 3.67 -2.03
N GLY A 181 10.63 3.71 -2.23
CA GLY A 181 11.27 4.59 -3.20
C GLY A 181 10.73 4.36 -4.62
N ILE A 182 10.69 3.11 -5.08
CA ILE A 182 10.16 2.74 -6.42
C ILE A 182 8.67 3.11 -6.56
N LEU A 183 7.87 2.84 -5.53
CA LEU A 183 6.45 3.22 -5.50
C LEU A 183 6.30 4.74 -5.58
N SER A 184 7.08 5.49 -4.79
CA SER A 184 7.04 6.95 -4.75
C SER A 184 7.52 7.57 -6.07
N SER A 185 8.51 6.97 -6.74
CA SER A 185 8.88 7.37 -8.11
C SER A 185 7.72 7.22 -9.08
N SER A 186 6.94 6.13 -8.97
CA SER A 186 5.75 5.91 -9.79
C SER A 186 4.68 6.97 -9.52
N ILE A 187 4.46 7.31 -8.24
CA ILE A 187 3.55 8.40 -7.83
C ILE A 187 4.01 9.75 -8.39
N GLY A 188 5.29 10.08 -8.30
CA GLY A 188 5.86 11.30 -8.86
C GLY A 188 5.64 11.40 -10.37
N LEU A 189 5.90 10.32 -11.10
CA LEU A 189 5.62 10.24 -12.54
C LEU A 189 4.12 10.39 -12.85
N ALA A 190 3.24 9.78 -12.06
CA ALA A 190 1.80 9.90 -12.20
C ALA A 190 1.33 11.36 -12.02
N ASN A 191 1.84 12.06 -11.02
CA ASN A 191 1.50 13.46 -10.75
C ASN A 191 1.95 14.41 -11.89
N CYS A 192 3.05 14.08 -12.58
CA CYS A 192 3.47 14.84 -13.76
C CYS A 192 2.63 14.49 -14.99
N THR A 193 2.38 13.19 -15.21
CA THR A 193 1.71 12.71 -16.43
C THR A 193 0.21 12.93 -16.43
N GLY A 194 -0.46 12.85 -15.27
CA GLY A 194 -1.92 13.03 -15.16
C GLY A 194 -2.41 14.34 -15.75
N PRO A 195 -1.91 15.50 -15.26
CA PRO A 195 -2.25 16.80 -15.81
C PRO A 195 -1.89 16.93 -17.30
N LEU A 196 -0.74 16.40 -17.73
CA LEU A 196 -0.31 16.44 -19.14
C LEU A 196 -1.25 15.65 -20.07
N ILE A 197 -1.66 14.46 -19.67
CA ILE A 197 -2.62 13.64 -20.41
C ILE A 197 -3.94 14.40 -20.56
N LEU A 198 -4.46 14.96 -19.46
CA LEU A 198 -5.71 15.72 -19.52
C LEU A 198 -5.58 16.99 -20.37
N ALA A 199 -4.46 17.71 -20.29
CA ALA A 199 -4.20 18.88 -21.14
C ALA A 199 -4.25 18.53 -22.63
N GLY A 200 -3.71 17.36 -23.01
CA GLY A 200 -3.83 16.82 -24.36
C GLY A 200 -5.28 16.58 -24.79
N PHE A 201 -6.10 15.99 -23.90
CA PHE A 201 -7.53 15.78 -24.16
C PHE A 201 -8.34 17.08 -24.22
N ILE A 202 -8.02 18.09 -23.42
CA ILE A 202 -8.68 19.40 -23.49
C ILE A 202 -8.39 20.07 -24.84
N LYS A 203 -7.19 19.89 -25.40
CA LYS A 203 -6.82 20.47 -26.69
C LYS A 203 -7.52 19.79 -27.88
N SER A 204 -7.70 18.47 -27.83
CA SER A 204 -8.26 17.68 -28.94
C SER A 204 -9.74 17.38 -28.82
N SER A 205 -10.29 17.37 -27.61
CA SER A 205 -11.63 16.88 -27.28
C SER A 205 -12.19 17.62 -26.04
N THR A 206 -13.10 16.97 -25.30
CA THR A 206 -13.69 17.48 -24.05
C THR A 206 -13.04 16.82 -22.84
N TRP A 207 -13.07 17.50 -21.68
CA TRP A 207 -12.61 16.95 -20.39
C TRP A 207 -13.30 15.62 -20.02
N ARG A 208 -14.53 15.39 -20.49
CA ARG A 208 -15.30 14.16 -20.26
C ARG A 208 -14.65 12.92 -20.88
N THR A 209 -13.91 13.08 -21.98
CA THR A 209 -13.25 11.97 -22.68
C THR A 209 -12.21 11.27 -21.79
N PHE A 210 -11.52 12.03 -20.94
CA PHE A 210 -10.61 11.46 -19.95
C PHE A 210 -11.34 10.48 -19.01
N TYR A 211 -12.50 10.89 -18.50
CA TYR A 211 -13.35 10.09 -17.62
C TYR A 211 -14.01 8.89 -18.32
N TYR A 212 -14.16 8.91 -19.65
CA TYR A 212 -14.63 7.74 -20.40
C TYR A 212 -13.53 6.71 -20.65
N ILE A 213 -12.26 7.13 -20.71
CA ILE A 213 -11.12 6.24 -20.98
C ILE A 213 -10.54 5.63 -19.69
N MET A 214 -10.52 6.38 -18.59
CA MET A 214 -10.01 5.89 -17.31
C MET A 214 -10.63 4.57 -16.82
N PRO A 215 -11.96 4.32 -16.95
CA PRO A 215 -12.58 3.06 -16.57
C PRO A 215 -11.98 1.84 -17.29
N ALA A 216 -11.69 1.98 -18.59
CA ALA A 216 -11.08 0.91 -19.38
C ALA A 216 -9.67 0.58 -18.88
N ILE A 217 -8.88 1.61 -18.56
CA ILE A 217 -7.53 1.45 -18.00
C ILE A 217 -7.58 0.83 -16.60
N CYS A 218 -8.51 1.27 -15.75
CA CYS A 218 -8.73 0.69 -14.43
C CYS A 218 -9.08 -0.80 -14.53
N PHE A 219 -9.91 -1.19 -15.49
CA PHE A 219 -10.27 -2.59 -15.72
C PHE A 219 -9.07 -3.43 -16.18
N LEU A 220 -8.22 -2.91 -17.06
CA LEU A 220 -6.99 -3.59 -17.50
C LEU A 220 -6.02 -3.82 -16.33
N VAL A 221 -5.85 -2.81 -15.48
CA VAL A 221 -4.99 -2.94 -14.29
C VAL A 221 -5.60 -3.91 -13.27
N ALA A 222 -6.90 -3.83 -13.02
CA ALA A 222 -7.61 -4.77 -12.14
C ALA A 222 -7.49 -6.22 -12.64
N SER A 223 -7.61 -6.44 -13.95
CA SER A 223 -7.40 -7.74 -14.59
C SER A 223 -5.96 -8.24 -14.38
N THR A 224 -4.98 -7.36 -14.59
CA THR A 224 -3.56 -7.68 -14.34
C THR A 224 -3.33 -8.08 -12.88
N ILE A 225 -3.86 -7.32 -11.92
CA ILE A 225 -3.82 -7.64 -10.48
C ILE A 225 -4.49 -8.99 -10.21
N TYR A 226 -5.64 -9.26 -10.84
CA TYR A 226 -6.37 -10.51 -10.66
C TYR A 226 -5.56 -11.73 -11.10
N PHE A 227 -4.84 -11.66 -12.22
CA PHE A 227 -4.03 -12.79 -12.72
C PHE A 227 -2.67 -12.91 -12.02
N VAL A 228 -2.01 -11.79 -11.74
CA VAL A 228 -0.65 -11.77 -11.16
C VAL A 228 -0.65 -12.08 -9.68
N VAL A 229 -1.56 -11.45 -8.93
CA VAL A 229 -1.59 -11.59 -7.46
C VAL A 229 -2.34 -12.89 -7.16
N SER A 230 -1.62 -13.99 -7.02
CA SER A 230 -2.21 -15.25 -6.59
C SER A 230 -2.86 -15.07 -5.21
N LYS A 231 -3.97 -15.78 -4.93
CA LYS A 231 -4.55 -15.79 -3.58
C LYS A 231 -3.46 -16.28 -2.62
N ASN A 232 -2.95 -15.40 -1.77
CA ASN A 232 -2.05 -15.83 -0.71
C ASN A 232 -2.79 -16.88 0.13
N LYS A 233 -2.10 -18.01 0.34
CA LYS A 233 -2.65 -19.21 0.95
C LYS A 233 -3.03 -18.88 2.40
N LYS A 234 -4.32 -18.97 2.71
CA LYS A 234 -4.96 -18.85 4.03
C LYS A 234 -4.84 -17.46 4.69
N GLU A 235 -5.77 -16.56 4.36
CA GLU A 235 -6.17 -15.57 5.36
C GLU A 235 -6.74 -16.31 6.57
N LYS A 236 -6.25 -16.00 7.79
CA LYS A 236 -6.72 -16.63 9.05
C LYS A 236 -8.25 -16.55 9.25
N LEU A 237 -8.94 -15.72 8.46
CA LEU A 237 -10.38 -15.49 8.52
C LEU A 237 -11.16 -16.20 7.40
N ASP A 238 -10.50 -16.93 6.48
CA ASP A 238 -11.19 -17.74 5.47
C ASP A 238 -11.89 -18.99 6.05
N ILE A 239 -11.58 -19.33 7.30
CA ILE A 239 -12.30 -20.36 8.08
C ILE A 239 -13.63 -19.85 8.66
N LEU A 240 -13.89 -18.53 8.65
CA LEU A 240 -15.10 -17.95 9.23
C LEU A 240 -16.18 -17.74 8.16
N THR A 241 -17.43 -18.04 8.54
CA THR A 241 -18.61 -17.86 7.69
C THR A 241 -18.81 -16.36 7.40
N ARG A 242 -19.37 -16.01 6.22
CA ARG A 242 -19.67 -14.61 5.83
C ARG A 242 -20.36 -13.82 6.96
N ARG A 243 -21.27 -14.46 7.70
CA ARG A 243 -22.01 -13.87 8.83
C ARG A 243 -21.12 -13.53 10.04
N GLU A 244 -20.10 -14.34 10.32
CA GLU A 244 -19.14 -14.11 11.42
C GLU A 244 -18.14 -13.00 11.06
N LYS A 245 -17.79 -12.88 9.77
CA LYS A 245 -17.01 -11.77 9.23
C LYS A 245 -17.70 -10.42 9.47
N PHE A 246 -18.99 -10.30 9.15
CA PHE A 246 -19.77 -9.09 9.41
C PHE A 246 -19.96 -8.79 10.90
N LYS A 247 -19.97 -9.79 11.77
CA LYS A 247 -20.13 -9.60 13.22
C LYS A 247 -18.87 -9.07 13.91
N LYS A 248 -17.70 -9.21 13.27
CA LYS A 248 -16.41 -8.67 13.73
C LYS A 248 -16.14 -7.23 13.29
N ILE A 249 -17.00 -6.65 12.45
CA ILE A 249 -16.87 -5.26 12.04
C ILE A 249 -17.25 -4.37 13.23
N ASP A 250 -16.34 -3.47 13.62
CA ASP A 250 -16.64 -2.42 14.59
C ASP A 250 -17.37 -1.26 13.89
N TYR A 251 -18.69 -1.39 13.81
CA TYR A 251 -19.56 -0.41 13.16
C TYR A 251 -19.58 0.94 13.90
N LEU A 252 -19.46 0.94 15.23
CA LEU A 252 -19.44 2.15 16.04
C LEU A 252 -18.14 2.92 15.82
N GLY A 253 -16.99 2.24 15.87
CA GLY A 253 -15.70 2.82 15.54
C GLY A 253 -15.66 3.37 14.10
N PHE A 254 -16.24 2.64 13.15
CA PHE A 254 -16.38 3.09 11.75
C PHE A 254 -17.20 4.39 11.66
N ILE A 255 -18.37 4.46 12.29
CA ILE A 255 -19.25 5.63 12.24
C ILE A 255 -18.59 6.83 12.96
N PHE A 256 -18.00 6.63 14.14
CA PHE A 256 -17.36 7.72 14.89
C PHE A 256 -16.10 8.26 14.21
N SER A 257 -15.26 7.37 13.65
CA SER A 257 -14.06 7.79 12.92
C SER A 257 -14.38 8.53 11.63
N SER A 258 -15.36 8.04 10.86
CA SER A 258 -15.83 8.72 9.66
C SER A 258 -16.49 10.06 9.98
N ALA A 259 -17.41 10.11 10.96
CA ALA A 259 -18.06 11.34 11.40
C ALA A 259 -17.05 12.37 11.94
N GLY A 260 -16.09 11.94 12.75
CA GLY A 260 -15.03 12.79 13.28
C GLY A 260 -14.15 13.40 12.19
N LEU A 261 -13.71 12.61 11.21
CA LEU A 261 -12.94 13.13 10.08
C LEU A 261 -13.78 14.09 9.23
N ILE A 262 -15.05 13.78 8.95
CA ILE A 262 -15.92 14.64 8.15
C ILE A 262 -16.15 15.98 8.86
N LEU A 263 -16.46 15.95 10.16
CA LEU A 263 -16.65 17.15 10.98
C LEU A 263 -15.38 17.99 11.12
N LEU A 264 -14.20 17.37 11.07
CA LEU A 264 -12.92 18.08 11.18
C LEU A 264 -12.47 18.66 9.82
N LEU A 265 -12.60 17.88 8.75
CA LEU A 265 -12.07 18.25 7.44
C LEU A 265 -12.99 19.20 6.66
N ILE A 266 -14.32 19.18 6.87
CA ILE A 266 -15.24 20.13 6.20
C ILE A 266 -14.92 21.59 6.61
N PRO A 267 -14.84 21.95 7.91
CA PRO A 267 -14.50 23.31 8.32
C PRO A 267 -13.09 23.71 7.89
N ILE A 268 -12.10 22.82 8.02
CA ILE A 268 -10.71 23.09 7.63
C ILE A 268 -10.60 23.35 6.13
N SER A 269 -11.27 22.54 5.30
CA SER A 269 -11.21 22.75 3.86
C SER A 269 -12.05 23.92 3.38
N GLY A 270 -13.10 24.31 4.11
CA GLY A 270 -13.92 25.48 3.80
C GLY A 270 -13.36 26.80 4.35
N GLY A 271 -12.44 26.73 5.31
CA GLY A 271 -11.80 27.89 5.94
C GLY A 271 -11.02 28.72 4.93
N GLY A 272 -11.33 30.01 4.84
CA GLY A 272 -10.70 30.98 3.93
C GLY A 272 -11.29 31.05 2.53
N SER A 273 -12.10 30.07 2.11
CA SER A 273 -12.78 30.07 0.80
C SER A 273 -14.30 30.18 0.91
N THR A 274 -14.93 29.35 1.73
CA THR A 274 -16.40 29.34 1.94
C THR A 274 -16.79 30.04 3.24
N TYR A 275 -15.95 29.92 4.28
CA TYR A 275 -16.13 30.57 5.57
C TYR A 275 -14.91 31.45 5.86
N LYS A 276 -15.10 32.67 6.35
CA LYS A 276 -13.97 33.53 6.75
C LYS A 276 -13.29 32.94 7.99
N TRP A 277 -11.96 32.92 8.01
CA TRP A 277 -11.22 32.72 9.25
C TRP A 277 -11.61 33.85 10.21
N SER A 278 -12.10 33.51 11.40
CA SER A 278 -12.32 34.46 12.49
C SER A 278 -11.14 34.40 13.44
#